data_AF-X0Z2K3-F1
#
_entry.id   AF-X0Z2K3-F1
#
_cell.length_a   1.000
_cell.length_b   1.000
_cell.length_c   1.000
_cell.angle_alpha   90.00
_cell.angle_beta   90.00
_cell.angle_gamma   90.00
#
_symmetry.space_group_name_H-M   'P 1'
#
loop_
_entity.id
_entity.type
_entity.pdbx_description
1 polymer ?
#
loop_
_entity_poly.entity_id
_entity_poly.type
_entity_poly.pdbx_seq_one_letter_code
_entity_poly.pdbx_strand_id
1 'polypeptide(L)' 'MDKSGFACDNCGEGIAEYYHEGYKGKRGKCPQCGVDFPLE' A
#
# COMPACT_ATOMS: atom_id res chain seq x y z
N MET A 1 -6.87 2.55 -18.77
CA MET A 1 -6.46 1.34 -18.01
C MET A 1 -5.89 1.86 -16.70
N ASP A 2 -6.78 2.39 -15.90
CA ASP A 2 -6.50 3.34 -14.84
C ASP A 2 -6.25 2.52 -13.59
N LYS A 3 -5.06 1.90 -13.54
CA LYS A 3 -4.52 1.40 -12.27
C LYS A 3 -4.25 2.64 -11.44
N SER A 4 -5.22 3.07 -10.63
CA SER A 4 -4.96 3.81 -9.40
C SER A 4 -4.17 2.89 -8.46
N GLY A 5 -2.93 2.58 -8.84
CA GLY A 5 -1.97 1.93 -7.99
C GLY A 5 -1.46 3.01 -7.05
N PHE A 6 -1.74 2.84 -5.77
CA PHE A 6 -1.15 3.71 -4.77
C PHE A 6 0.38 3.60 -4.88
N ALA A 7 1.06 4.74 -4.98
CA ALA A 7 2.50 4.82 -4.99
C ALA A 7 2.99 5.21 -3.59
N CYS A 8 4.18 4.74 -3.22
CA CYS A 8 4.79 5.12 -1.95
C CYS A 8 5.20 6.59 -2.01
N ASP A 9 4.71 7.41 -1.10
CA ASP A 9 5.06 8.85 -1.05
C ASP A 9 6.56 9.11 -0.84
N ASN A 10 7.29 8.13 -0.29
CA ASN A 10 8.71 8.27 0.02
C ASN A 10 9.62 7.96 -1.18
N CYS A 11 9.32 6.91 -1.95
CA CYS A 11 10.17 6.48 -3.08
C CYS A 11 9.51 6.50 -4.45
N GLY A 12 8.19 6.70 -4.52
CA GLY A 12 7.39 6.63 -5.75
C GLY A 12 7.12 5.22 -6.25
N GLU A 13 7.67 4.18 -5.61
CA GLU A 13 7.46 2.78 -6.00
C GLU A 13 6.02 2.32 -5.72
N GLY A 14 5.50 1.42 -6.55
CA GLY A 14 4.17 0.84 -6.36
C GLY A 14 4.05 0.11 -5.02
N ILE A 15 2.99 0.39 -4.28
CA ILE A 15 2.75 -0.28 -2.99
C ILE A 15 2.04 -1.61 -3.19
N ALA A 16 2.39 -2.59 -2.38
CA ALA A 16 1.68 -3.86 -2.32
C ALA A 16 0.46 -3.73 -1.41
N GLU A 17 -0.73 -3.78 -2.00
CA GLU A 17 -1.98 -3.82 -1.25
C GLU A 17 -2.24 -5.21 -0.69
N TYR A 18 -2.63 -5.30 0.57
CA TYR A 18 -3.02 -6.54 1.23
C TYR A 18 -4.17 -6.29 2.20
N TYR A 19 -5.03 -7.29 2.38
CA TYR A 19 -6.08 -7.24 3.38
C TYR A 19 -5.53 -7.70 4.73
N HIS A 20 -5.66 -6.87 5.76
CA HIS A 20 -5.21 -7.20 7.11
C HIS A 20 -6.40 -7.67 7.95
N GLU A 21 -6.48 -8.98 8.19
CA GLU A 21 -7.63 -9.59 8.89
C GLU A 21 -7.86 -9.02 10.30
N GLY A 22 -6.79 -8.72 11.04
CA GLY A 22 -6.91 -8.14 12.39
C GLY A 22 -7.42 -6.70 12.40
N TYR A 23 -7.22 -5.96 11.30
CA TYR A 23 -7.71 -4.58 11.14
C TYR A 23 -9.02 -4.55 10.33
N LYS A 24 -9.41 -5.69 9.73
CA LYS A 24 -10.54 -5.85 8.81
C LYS A 24 -10.56 -4.81 7.68
N GLY A 25 -9.38 -4.37 7.23
CA GLY A 25 -9.24 -3.32 6.22
C GLY A 25 -8.08 -3.56 5.25
N LYS A 26 -8.07 -2.81 4.15
CA LYS A 26 -6.97 -2.83 3.19
C LYS A 26 -5.82 -1.97 3.69
N ARG A 27 -4.62 -2.52 3.63
CA ARG A 27 -3.38 -1.82 3.93
C ARG A 27 -2.46 -1.92 2.74
N GLY A 28 -1.57 -0.95 2.65
CA GLY A 28 -0.53 -0.91 1.66
C GLY A 28 0.82 -1.02 2.33
N LYS A 29 1.75 -1.74 1.70
CA LYS A 29 3.14 -1.77 2.14
C LYS A 29 4.06 -1.50 0.97
N CYS A 30 4.98 -0.55 1.13
CA CYS A 30 6.03 -0.35 0.16
C CYS A 30 7.07 -1.48 0.28
N PRO A 31 7.33 -2.26 -0.79
CA PRO A 31 8.38 -3.29 -0.75
C PRO A 31 9.79 -2.70 -0.70
N GLN A 32 9.95 -1.43 -1.08
CA GLN A 32 11.24 -0.77 -1.22
C GLN A 32 11.64 0.01 0.03
N CYS A 33 10.70 0.74 0.65
CA CYS A 33 10.90 1.46 1.90
C CYS A 33 10.52 0.65 3.15
N GLY A 34 9.68 -0.39 3.00
CA GLY A 34 9.14 -1.16 4.12
C GLY A 34 8.03 -0.45 4.91
N VAL A 35 7.66 0.78 4.54
CA VAL A 35 6.61 1.58 5.18
C VAL A 35 5.25 0.95 4.91
N ASP A 36 4.45 0.79 5.95
CA ASP A 36 3.05 0.42 5.85
C ASP A 36 2.14 1.65 6.04
N PHE A 37 1.03 1.68 5.29
CA PHE A 37 0.03 2.74 5.37
C PHE A 37 -1.38 2.13 5.25
N PRO A 38 -2.37 2.67 5.99
CA PRO A 38 -3.77 2.32 5.78
C PRO A 38 -4.25 2.86 4.42
N LEU A 39 -5.04 2.05 3.69
CA LEU A 39 -5.64 2.42 2.40
C LEU A 39 -7.16 2.62 2.51
N GLU A 40 -7.62 2.84 3.73
CA GLU A 40 -9.03 3.02 4.10
C GLU A 40 -9.56 4.39 3.67
#